data_AF-R0D344-F1
#
_entry.id   AF-R0D344-F1
#
_cell.length_a   1.000
_cell.length_b   1.000
_cell.length_c   1.000
_cell.angle_alpha   90.00
_cell.angle_beta   90.00
_cell.angle_gamma   90.00
#
_symmetry.space_group_name_H-M   'P 1'
#
loop_
_entity.id
_entity.type
_entity.pdbx_description
1 polymer ?
#
loop_
_entity_poly.entity_id
_entity_poly.type
_entity_poly.pdbx_seq_one_letter_code
_entity_poly.pdbx_strand_id
1 'polypeptide(L)'
;MSLARAGSLGAPWLESSYPGPMITQAEIDALLAAMQAEFDKTGDDGDRPGLISFQRDDWVGMALPTCCTSPARGIRYRGIQIKVSKERETRVWTRAEALALGEIAESFEDLKSIADAKV
;
A
#
# COMPACT_ATOMS: atom_id res chain seq x y z
N MET A 1 9.91 58.69 16.98
CA MET A 1 9.18 57.57 17.61
C MET A 1 8.40 56.85 16.51
N SER A 2 8.85 55.65 16.16
CA SER A 2 8.31 54.86 15.06
C SER A 2 7.14 54.01 15.57
N LEU A 3 5.95 54.17 14.99
CA LEU A 3 4.85 53.22 15.16
C LEU A 3 5.02 52.08 14.16
N ALA A 4 5.38 50.90 14.67
CA ALA A 4 5.46 49.69 13.87
C ALA A 4 4.06 49.14 13.54
N ARG A 5 3.89 48.76 12.27
CA ARG A 5 2.72 48.14 11.66
C ARG A 5 2.38 46.78 12.28
N ALA A 6 1.08 46.48 12.30
CA ALA A 6 0.52 45.16 12.51
C ALA A 6 1.14 44.11 11.55
N GLY A 7 1.56 42.98 12.10
CA GLY A 7 1.93 41.78 11.35
C GLY A 7 1.09 40.61 11.83
N SER A 8 0.12 40.18 11.02
CA SER A 8 -0.43 38.83 11.11
C SER A 8 0.57 37.88 10.47
N LEU A 9 0.99 36.83 11.17
CA LEU A 9 1.65 35.69 10.52
C LEU A 9 1.04 34.41 11.07
N GLY A 10 0.37 33.70 10.18
CA GLY A 10 -0.40 32.49 10.43
C GLY A 10 0.46 31.33 10.93
N ALA A 11 -0.23 30.35 11.51
CA ALA A 11 0.37 29.12 11.99
C ALA A 11 1.15 28.39 10.86
N PRO A 12 2.39 27.93 11.11
CA PRO A 12 3.30 27.40 10.09
C PRO A 12 3.03 25.95 9.66
N TRP A 13 1.85 25.40 9.93
CA TRP A 13 1.58 23.96 9.79
C TRP A 13 0.54 23.67 8.72
N LEU A 14 0.84 23.97 7.45
CA LEU A 14 -0.01 23.51 6.35
C LEU A 14 0.69 23.29 5.01
N GLU A 15 1.98 22.99 5.03
CA GLU A 15 2.66 22.36 3.89
C GLU A 15 3.39 21.14 4.41
N SER A 16 2.68 20.01 4.45
CA SER A 16 3.31 18.70 4.47
C SER A 16 3.99 18.49 3.12
N SER A 17 5.13 19.14 2.92
CA SER A 17 6.04 18.96 1.79
C SER A 17 6.88 17.70 2.00
N TYR A 18 6.23 16.54 2.05
CA TYR A 18 6.92 15.25 1.99
C TYR A 18 6.67 14.60 0.61
N PRO A 19 7.41 14.98 -0.44
CA PRO A 19 7.53 14.14 -1.62
C PRO A 19 8.59 13.07 -1.31
N GLY A 20 8.28 12.14 -0.41
CA GLY A 20 8.91 10.83 -0.49
C GLY A 20 8.57 10.19 -1.84
N PRO A 21 9.36 9.24 -2.36
CA PRO A 21 8.96 8.49 -3.56
C PRO A 21 7.70 7.69 -3.25
N MET A 22 6.54 8.31 -3.46
CA MET A 22 5.25 7.66 -3.30
C MET A 22 5.10 6.67 -4.44
N ILE A 23 5.16 5.38 -4.13
CA ILE A 23 4.77 4.34 -5.08
C ILE A 23 3.34 4.63 -5.57
N THR A 24 3.17 4.70 -6.88
CA THR A 24 1.89 5.02 -7.51
C THR A 24 1.01 3.78 -7.64
N GLN A 25 -0.30 3.97 -7.82
CA GLN A 25 -1.20 2.86 -8.12
C GLN A 25 -0.73 2.07 -9.36
N ALA A 26 -0.26 2.76 -10.40
CA ALA A 26 0.20 2.14 -11.63
C ALA A 26 1.45 1.26 -11.40
N GLU A 27 2.37 1.70 -10.56
CA GLU A 27 3.55 0.90 -10.17
C GLU A 27 3.15 -0.33 -9.35
N ILE A 28 2.22 -0.18 -8.40
CA ILE A 28 1.67 -1.33 -7.66
C ILE A 28 1.01 -2.32 -8.64
N ASP A 29 0.18 -1.85 -9.57
CA ASP A 29 -0.45 -2.72 -10.57
C ASP A 29 0.56 -3.44 -11.45
N ALA A 30 1.63 -2.76 -11.86
CA ALA A 30 2.70 -3.37 -12.65
C ALA A 30 3.44 -4.47 -11.86
N LEU A 31 3.75 -4.24 -10.59
CA LEU A 31 4.39 -5.24 -9.72
C LEU A 31 3.48 -6.46 -9.49
N LEU A 32 2.19 -6.24 -9.21
CA LEU A 32 1.22 -7.30 -9.04
C LEU A 32 1.07 -8.15 -10.32
N ALA A 33 1.03 -7.49 -11.48
CA ALA A 33 0.96 -8.17 -12.77
C ALA A 33 2.22 -8.98 -13.07
N ALA A 34 3.41 -8.46 -12.73
CA ALA A 34 4.67 -9.18 -12.91
C ALA A 34 4.74 -10.45 -12.05
N MET A 35 4.34 -10.38 -10.79
CA MET A 35 4.28 -11.54 -9.88
C MET A 35 3.27 -12.59 -10.36
N GLN A 36 2.07 -12.14 -10.78
CA GLN A 36 1.08 -13.05 -11.34
C GLN A 36 1.59 -13.73 -12.62
N ALA A 37 2.25 -12.99 -13.50
CA ALA A 37 2.84 -13.54 -14.71
C ALA A 37 4.00 -14.51 -14.43
N GLU A 38 4.70 -14.37 -13.30
CA GLU A 38 5.71 -15.35 -12.88
C GLU A 38 5.06 -16.64 -12.38
N PHE A 39 4.04 -16.53 -11.51
CA PHE A 39 3.22 -17.68 -11.12
C PHE A 39 2.65 -18.42 -12.33
N ASP A 40 2.16 -17.71 -13.34
CA ASP A 40 1.59 -18.32 -14.55
C ASP A 40 2.64 -19.13 -15.35
N LYS A 41 3.93 -18.82 -15.22
CA LYS A 41 5.04 -19.56 -15.85
C LYS A 41 5.51 -20.74 -14.99
N THR A 42 5.66 -20.53 -13.68
CA THR A 42 6.31 -21.49 -12.77
C THR A 42 5.31 -22.47 -12.17
N GLY A 43 4.07 -22.02 -11.96
CA GLY A 43 3.05 -22.71 -11.18
C GLY A 43 3.32 -22.71 -9.67
N ASP A 44 4.35 -22.01 -9.18
CA ASP A 44 4.69 -21.97 -7.76
C ASP A 44 3.85 -20.92 -7.03
N ASP A 45 2.97 -21.37 -6.13
CA ASP A 45 2.09 -20.48 -5.35
C ASP A 45 2.88 -19.42 -4.55
N GLY A 46 4.14 -19.71 -4.20
CA GLY A 46 5.06 -18.78 -3.57
C GLY A 46 5.32 -17.50 -4.38
N ASP A 47 5.21 -17.56 -5.70
CA ASP A 47 5.44 -16.42 -6.63
C ASP A 47 4.24 -15.48 -6.73
N ARG A 48 3.04 -15.90 -6.27
CA ARG A 48 1.85 -15.06 -6.32
C ARG A 48 2.01 -13.83 -5.44
N PRO A 49 1.30 -12.72 -5.74
CA PRO A 49 1.20 -11.60 -4.81
C PRO A 49 0.66 -12.03 -3.44
N GLY A 50 1.35 -11.63 -2.38
CA GLY A 50 0.99 -11.99 -1.00
C GLY A 50 0.57 -10.78 -0.16
N LEU A 51 1.36 -9.71 -0.18
CA LEU A 51 1.17 -8.57 0.71
C LEU A 51 1.61 -7.28 0.02
N ILE A 52 0.89 -6.18 0.28
CA ILE A 52 1.38 -4.83 0.06
C ILE A 52 1.65 -4.21 1.43
N SER A 53 2.89 -3.80 1.70
CA SER A 53 3.20 -3.03 2.89
C SER A 53 3.55 -1.60 2.55
N PHE A 54 3.25 -0.71 3.49
CA PHE A 54 3.67 0.67 3.46
C PHE A 54 4.40 1.00 4.75
N GLN A 55 5.51 1.70 4.62
CA GLN A 55 5.98 2.55 5.71
C GLN A 55 4.91 3.65 5.91
N ARG A 56 4.61 3.98 7.17
CA ARG A 56 3.52 4.90 7.54
C ARG A 56 3.51 6.23 6.76
N ASP A 57 4.68 6.82 6.56
CA ASP A 57 4.90 8.12 5.93
C ASP A 57 4.81 8.04 4.38
N ASP A 58 4.89 6.83 3.81
CA ASP A 58 4.67 6.55 2.38
C ASP A 58 3.22 6.14 2.08
N TRP A 59 2.33 6.11 3.08
CA TRP A 59 0.96 5.64 2.90
C TRP A 59 0.18 6.54 1.94
N VAL A 60 -0.26 5.95 0.83
CA VAL A 60 -0.92 6.66 -0.29
C VAL A 60 -2.41 6.97 -0.05
N GLY A 61 -2.99 6.48 1.05
CA GLY A 61 -4.35 6.80 1.46
C GLY A 61 -5.41 6.59 0.38
N MET A 62 -6.20 7.63 0.11
CA MET A 62 -7.32 7.60 -0.84
C MET A 62 -6.87 7.52 -2.31
N ALA A 63 -5.57 7.63 -2.61
CA ALA A 63 -5.06 7.47 -3.97
C ALA A 63 -5.07 6.01 -4.44
N LEU A 64 -5.27 5.05 -3.54
CA LEU A 64 -5.43 3.63 -3.86
C LEU A 64 -6.87 3.19 -3.56
N PRO A 65 -7.62 2.64 -4.53
CA PRO A 65 -9.01 2.24 -4.30
C PRO A 65 -9.04 0.93 -3.51
N THR A 66 -9.03 1.06 -2.19
CA THR A 66 -9.00 -0.07 -1.24
C THR A 66 -10.41 -0.49 -0.81
N CYS A 67 -10.55 -1.75 -0.39
CA CYS A 67 -11.78 -2.30 0.19
C CYS A 67 -11.50 -2.94 1.57
N CYS A 68 -12.44 -2.79 2.50
CA CYS A 68 -12.42 -3.46 3.81
C CYS A 68 -13.85 -3.90 4.13
N THR A 69 -14.13 -5.20 3.96
CA THR A 69 -15.48 -5.76 4.14
C THR A 69 -15.72 -6.26 5.57
N SER A 70 -14.64 -6.57 6.30
CA SER A 70 -14.69 -6.90 7.72
C SER A 70 -13.35 -6.57 8.40
N PRO A 71 -13.35 -6.27 9.72
CA PRO A 71 -12.11 -6.01 10.46
C PRO A 71 -11.11 -7.18 10.40
N ALA A 72 -11.60 -8.43 10.42
CA ALA A 72 -10.75 -9.62 10.38
C ALA A 72 -10.02 -9.78 9.03
N ARG A 73 -10.67 -9.35 7.93
CA ARG A 73 -10.08 -9.41 6.58
C ARG A 73 -9.01 -8.33 6.36
N GLY A 74 -9.18 -7.19 7.01
CA GLY A 74 -8.34 -6.01 6.85
C GLY A 74 -8.59 -5.25 5.54
N ILE A 75 -7.80 -4.19 5.35
CA ILE A 75 -7.81 -3.34 4.15
C ILE A 75 -7.10 -4.08 3.02
N ARG A 76 -7.69 -4.07 1.82
CA ARG A 76 -7.13 -4.76 0.65
C ARG A 76 -7.18 -3.91 -0.61
N TYR A 77 -6.25 -4.17 -1.51
CA TYR A 77 -6.27 -3.69 -2.89
C TYR A 77 -6.26 -4.89 -3.84
N ARG A 78 -7.29 -5.02 -4.67
CA ARG A 78 -7.44 -6.15 -5.62
C ARG A 78 -7.32 -7.54 -4.97
N GLY A 79 -7.83 -7.68 -3.75
CA GLY A 79 -7.73 -8.92 -2.96
C GLY A 79 -6.44 -9.04 -2.13
N ILE A 80 -5.39 -8.26 -2.44
CA ILE A 80 -4.11 -8.32 -1.73
C ILE A 80 -4.19 -7.48 -0.45
N GLN A 81 -3.79 -8.06 0.67
CA GLN A 81 -3.84 -7.38 1.96
C GLN A 81 -2.87 -6.20 1.98
N ILE A 82 -3.28 -5.12 2.65
CA ILE A 82 -2.46 -3.94 2.91
C ILE A 82 -2.15 -3.86 4.39
N LYS A 83 -0.87 -3.67 4.72
CA LYS A 83 -0.41 -3.36 6.08
C LYS A 83 0.44 -2.10 6.12
N VAL A 84 0.13 -1.22 7.06
CA VAL A 84 0.83 0.05 7.23
C VAL A 84 1.42 0.08 8.63
N SER A 85 2.73 0.29 8.75
CA SER A 85 3.39 0.50 10.05
C SER A 85 4.68 1.31 9.88
N LYS A 86 5.28 1.80 10.96
CA LYS A 86 6.56 2.53 10.89
C LYS A 86 7.75 1.60 10.67
N GLU A 87 7.60 0.34 11.06
CA GLU A 87 8.62 -0.70 11.07
C GLU A 87 8.66 -1.50 9.76
N ARG A 88 7.72 -1.24 8.84
CA ARG A 88 7.64 -1.89 7.54
C ARG A 88 8.24 -1.00 6.44
N GLU A 89 8.79 -1.63 5.42
CA GLU A 89 9.14 -0.96 4.17
C GLU A 89 7.94 -0.87 3.22
N THR A 90 7.98 0.11 2.31
CA THR A 90 6.99 0.25 1.24
C THR A 90 7.31 -0.68 0.09
N ARG A 91 6.53 -1.75 -0.07
CA ARG A 91 6.84 -2.84 -1.00
C ARG A 91 5.62 -3.73 -1.30
N VAL A 92 5.62 -4.32 -2.50
CA VAL A 92 4.77 -5.47 -2.86
C VAL A 92 5.60 -6.75 -2.68
N TRP A 93 5.07 -7.71 -1.92
CA TRP A 93 5.74 -8.96 -1.56
C TRP A 93 5.06 -10.15 -2.21
N THR A 94 5.85 -11.14 -2.61
CA THR A 94 5.29 -12.46 -2.97
C THR A 94 4.75 -13.17 -1.74
N ARG A 95 3.97 -14.25 -1.92
CA ARG A 95 3.49 -15.09 -0.80
C ARG A 95 4.66 -15.71 -0.05
N ALA A 96 5.67 -16.22 -0.75
CA ALA A 96 6.86 -16.80 -0.12
C ALA A 96 7.58 -15.78 0.78
N GLU A 97 7.78 -14.56 0.29
CA GLU A 97 8.42 -13.49 1.08
C GLU A 97 7.54 -13.07 2.27
N ALA A 98 6.23 -12.93 2.06
CA ALA A 98 5.29 -12.56 3.12
C ALA A 98 5.25 -13.63 4.24
N LEU A 99 5.28 -14.92 3.89
CA LEU A 99 5.38 -16.01 4.87
C LEU A 99 6.69 -15.94 5.65
N ALA A 100 7.81 -15.62 4.99
CA ALA A 100 9.09 -15.43 5.65
C ALA A 100 9.09 -14.25 6.64
N LEU A 101 8.21 -13.25 6.44
CA LEU A 101 7.96 -12.15 7.38
C LEU A 101 7.03 -12.55 8.55
N GLY A 102 6.49 -13.77 8.55
CA GLY A 102 5.56 -14.26 9.57
C GLY A 102 4.08 -13.97 9.27
N GLU A 103 3.74 -13.68 8.01
CA GLU A 103 2.34 -13.62 7.59
C GLU A 103 1.69 -15.01 7.59
N ILE A 104 0.36 -15.04 7.66
CA ILE A 104 -0.42 -16.27 7.79
C ILE A 104 -0.93 -16.69 6.41
N ALA A 105 -0.68 -17.93 5.99
CA ALA A 105 -1.02 -18.43 4.66
C ALA A 105 -2.52 -18.28 4.34
N GLU A 106 -3.37 -18.56 5.32
CA GLU A 106 -4.83 -18.50 5.22
C GLU A 106 -5.37 -17.08 5.00
N SER A 107 -4.52 -16.05 5.19
CA SER A 107 -4.91 -14.67 4.94
C SER A 107 -4.77 -14.24 3.48
N PHE A 108 -4.04 -15.01 2.66
CA PHE A 108 -3.84 -14.66 1.26
C PHE A 108 -5.10 -14.87 0.43
N GLU A 109 -5.36 -13.94 -0.48
CA GLU A 109 -6.35 -14.09 -1.55
C GLU A 109 -5.64 -14.04 -2.89
N ASP A 110 -6.32 -14.50 -3.94
CA ASP A 110 -5.84 -14.39 -5.31
C ASP A 110 -6.00 -12.96 -5.83
N LEU A 111 -5.12 -12.57 -6.76
CA LEU A 111 -5.16 -11.27 -7.39
C LEU A 111 -6.45 -11.12 -8.20
N LYS A 112 -7.28 -10.15 -7.83
CA LYS A 112 -8.56 -9.88 -8.50
C LYS A 112 -8.40 -8.87 -9.63
N SER A 113 -9.33 -8.89 -10.59
CA SER A 113 -9.51 -7.77 -11.50
C SER A 113 -10.00 -6.53 -10.74
N ILE A 114 -9.86 -5.34 -11.31
CA ILE A 114 -10.39 -4.11 -10.71
C ILE A 114 -11.91 -4.17 -10.52
N ALA A 115 -12.62 -4.84 -11.45
CA ALA A 115 -14.06 -4.99 -11.37
C ALA A 115 -14.47 -5.89 -10.19
N ASP A 116 -13.78 -7.02 -10.01
CA ASP A 116 -14.09 -8.01 -8.97
C ASP A 116 -13.60 -7.60 -7.58
N ALA A 117 -12.67 -6.63 -7.50
CA ALA A 117 -12.11 -6.14 -6.25
C ALA A 117 -13.08 -5.27 -5.42
N LYS A 118 -14.19 -4.80 -6.04
CA LYS A 118 -15.18 -3.92 -5.40
C LYS A 118 -16.10 -4.62 -4.40
N VAL A 119 -15.96 -5.94 -4.25
CA VAL A 119 -16.83 -6.81 -3.45
C VAL A 119 -16.13 -7.27 -2.19
#